data_AF-A0A7C2E007-F1
#
_entry.id   AF-A0A7C2E007-F1
#
_cell.length_a   1.000
_cell.length_b   1.000
_cell.length_c   1.000
_cell.angle_alpha   90.00
_cell.angle_beta   90.00
_cell.angle_gamma   90.00
#
_symmetry.space_group_name_H-M   'P 1'
#
loop_
_entity.id
_entity.type
_entity.pdbx_description
1 polymer ?
#
loop_
_entity_poly.entity_id
_entity_poly.type
_entity_poly.pdbx_seq_one_letter_code
_entity_poly.pdbx_strand_id
1 'polypeptide(L)'
;MAVKKLSKDKVADALKELSKFRLIAPAKSDEVVVFSEITDPEEVCLDYGNSTVPPKKVVFPQTETLFRFVVGNPELEEKNVEEEGTTVIFGLRPCDARAMAIVDKLFSWDYEDPYYLKRRQLTTVVGMACVEPPSMNCFCTSVGGSPFGKEGLDLLLTDMGDYFAVQALTEKGEKLQETLSSHLEEAPADDEKKVEEMEAASKGKIKRSIDTQGIPEKLPGLWDNELWKKISASCLGCGICVALCPVGALSID
;
A
#
# COMPACT_ATOMS: atom_id res chain seq x y z
N MET A 1 -22.12 -5.86 -0.87
CA MET A 1 -21.09 -6.85 -1.26
C MET A 1 -20.92 -7.77 -0.07
N ALA A 2 -21.04 -9.08 -0.24
CA ALA A 2 -21.01 -10.02 0.87
C ALA A 2 -19.61 -10.03 1.53
N VAL A 3 -19.56 -9.81 2.84
CA VAL A 3 -18.33 -9.99 3.62
C VAL A 3 -18.05 -11.49 3.73
N LYS A 4 -16.81 -11.88 3.45
CA LYS A 4 -16.33 -13.27 3.65
C LYS A 4 -15.53 -13.37 4.93
N LYS A 5 -15.36 -14.59 5.42
CA LYS A 5 -14.55 -14.92 6.58
C LYS A 5 -13.32 -15.72 6.14
N LEU A 6 -12.14 -15.29 6.56
CA LEU A 6 -10.89 -16.05 6.45
C LEU A 6 -10.39 -16.40 7.85
N SER A 7 -10.52 -17.65 8.27
CA SER A 7 -10.01 -18.10 9.58
C SER A 7 -8.48 -17.95 9.65
N LYS A 8 -7.94 -17.54 10.81
CA LYS A 8 -6.49 -17.25 10.95
C LYS A 8 -5.61 -18.49 10.72
N ASP A 9 -6.11 -19.68 11.05
CA ASP A 9 -5.46 -20.97 10.77
C ASP A 9 -5.34 -21.27 9.26
N LYS A 10 -6.22 -20.69 8.43
CA LYS A 10 -6.21 -20.85 6.97
C LYS A 10 -5.37 -19.80 6.23
N VAL A 11 -4.81 -18.80 6.94
CA VAL A 11 -4.06 -17.70 6.30
C VAL A 11 -2.83 -18.21 5.57
N ALA A 12 -2.07 -19.14 6.17
CA ALA A 12 -0.90 -19.71 5.52
C ALA A 12 -1.27 -20.43 4.21
N ASP A 13 -2.37 -21.18 4.20
CA ASP A 13 -2.82 -21.87 2.99
C ASP A 13 -3.38 -20.91 1.93
N ALA A 14 -4.08 -19.84 2.35
CA ALA A 14 -4.48 -18.76 1.45
C ALA A 14 -3.26 -18.08 0.81
N LEU A 15 -2.19 -17.82 1.58
CA LEU A 15 -0.95 -17.27 1.06
C LEU A 15 -0.24 -18.23 0.08
N LYS A 16 -0.27 -19.55 0.32
CA LYS A 16 0.20 -20.56 -0.65
C LYS A 16 -0.60 -20.50 -1.95
N GLU A 17 -1.92 -20.38 -1.86
CA GLU A 17 -2.76 -20.24 -3.05
C GLU A 17 -2.41 -18.96 -3.83
N LEU A 18 -2.07 -17.87 -3.13
CA LEU A 18 -1.63 -16.62 -3.74
C LEU A 18 -0.21 -16.66 -4.32
N SER A 19 0.61 -17.67 -3.99
CA SER A 19 1.97 -17.80 -4.53
C SER A 19 2.02 -18.14 -6.03
N LYS A 20 0.85 -18.39 -6.65
CA LYS A 20 0.71 -18.45 -8.13
C LYS A 20 0.94 -17.09 -8.79
N PHE A 21 0.79 -16.01 -8.02
CA PHE A 21 1.11 -14.64 -8.40
C PHE A 21 2.44 -14.23 -7.80
N ARG A 22 2.96 -13.07 -8.22
CA ARG A 22 4.03 -12.42 -7.47
C ARG A 22 3.47 -11.89 -6.15
N LEU A 23 3.65 -12.64 -5.07
CA LEU A 23 3.13 -12.30 -3.74
C LEU A 23 4.13 -11.39 -3.01
N ILE A 24 3.71 -10.16 -2.71
CA ILE A 24 4.46 -9.20 -1.91
C ILE A 24 3.75 -9.01 -0.57
N ALA A 25 4.44 -9.23 0.55
CA ALA A 25 3.84 -9.07 1.88
C ALA A 25 4.85 -8.48 2.87
N PRO A 26 4.41 -7.98 4.04
CA PRO A 26 5.32 -7.55 5.09
C PRO A 26 6.08 -8.77 5.63
N ALA A 27 7.41 -8.67 5.67
CA ALA A 27 8.29 -9.67 6.26
C ALA A 27 9.30 -8.97 7.19
N LYS A 28 9.77 -9.69 8.21
CA LYS A 28 10.85 -9.18 9.07
C LYS A 28 12.17 -9.27 8.32
N SER A 29 12.90 -8.16 8.29
CA SER A 29 14.29 -8.08 7.83
C SER A 29 15.09 -7.43 8.94
N ASP A 30 15.91 -8.21 9.63
CA ASP A 30 16.59 -7.81 10.86
C ASP A 30 15.60 -7.24 11.90
N GLU A 31 15.76 -5.97 12.29
CA GLU A 31 14.92 -5.29 13.29
C GLU A 31 13.73 -4.55 12.69
N VAL A 32 13.58 -4.55 11.36
CA VAL A 32 12.54 -3.78 10.65
C VAL A 32 11.58 -4.68 9.87
N VAL A 33 10.40 -4.14 9.57
CA VAL A 33 9.45 -4.78 8.65
C VAL A 33 9.53 -4.08 7.30
N VAL A 34 9.68 -4.86 6.24
CA VAL A 34 9.73 -4.40 4.85
C VAL A 34 8.78 -5.24 4.01
N PHE A 35 8.31 -4.67 2.90
CA PHE A 35 7.60 -5.46 1.90
C PHE A 35 8.61 -6.12 0.96
N SER A 36 8.53 -7.45 0.88
CA SER A 36 9.35 -8.30 0.03
C SER A 36 8.50 -9.33 -0.68
N GLU A 37 9.08 -9.93 -1.71
CA GLU A 37 8.49 -11.09 -2.37
C GLU A 37 8.55 -12.29 -1.44
N ILE A 38 7.43 -13.02 -1.33
CA ILE A 38 7.25 -14.11 -0.39
C ILE A 38 7.30 -15.43 -1.15
N THR A 39 8.26 -16.27 -0.79
CA THR A 39 8.36 -17.65 -1.31
C THR A 39 7.87 -18.68 -0.30
N ASP A 40 7.92 -18.36 0.99
CA ASP A 40 7.39 -19.17 2.08
C ASP A 40 6.37 -18.35 2.88
N PRO A 41 5.09 -18.78 2.97
CA PRO A 41 4.07 -18.11 3.79
C PRO A 41 4.47 -17.83 5.24
N GLU A 42 5.39 -18.63 5.82
CA GLU A 42 5.86 -18.43 7.19
C GLU A 42 6.70 -17.15 7.37
N GLU A 43 7.22 -16.58 6.28
CA GLU A 43 7.96 -15.30 6.29
C GLU A 43 7.05 -14.09 6.55
N VAL A 44 5.74 -14.24 6.32
CA VAL A 44 4.78 -13.14 6.38
C VAL A 44 4.53 -12.71 7.83
N CYS A 45 4.79 -11.44 8.10
CA CYS A 45 4.59 -10.80 9.40
C CYS A 45 3.37 -9.87 9.34
N LEU A 46 2.18 -10.39 9.64
CA LEU A 46 0.94 -9.60 9.67
C LEU A 46 0.73 -8.81 10.97
N ASP A 47 1.43 -9.21 12.04
CA ASP A 47 1.48 -8.46 13.31
C ASP A 47 2.65 -7.46 13.29
N TYR A 48 2.42 -6.33 12.63
CA TYR A 48 3.39 -5.24 12.53
C TYR A 48 2.70 -3.88 12.62
N GLY A 49 3.40 -2.81 13.01
CA GLY A 49 2.82 -1.46 13.02
C GLY A 49 2.74 -0.86 11.62
N ASN A 50 3.87 -0.30 11.18
CA ASN A 50 4.11 0.19 9.82
C ASN A 50 5.43 -0.40 9.31
N SER A 51 5.57 -0.55 8.00
CA SER A 51 6.85 -0.92 7.42
C SER A 51 7.81 0.28 7.42
N THR A 52 9.11 0.01 7.53
CA THR A 52 10.13 1.06 7.44
C THR A 52 10.29 1.57 6.01
N VAL A 53 10.09 0.67 5.04
CA VAL A 53 10.07 0.99 3.62
C VAL A 53 8.65 0.73 3.11
N PRO A 54 7.95 1.73 2.53
CA PRO A 54 6.65 1.50 1.95
C PRO A 54 6.76 0.64 0.69
N PRO A 55 5.72 -0.11 0.30
CA PRO A 55 5.75 -0.98 -0.88
C PRO A 55 5.70 -0.23 -2.22
N LYS A 56 5.96 1.09 -2.23
CA LYS A 56 5.96 1.91 -3.45
C LYS A 56 6.88 1.31 -4.53
N LYS A 57 8.02 0.72 -4.14
CA LYS A 57 8.96 0.06 -5.07
C LYS A 57 8.35 -1.05 -5.92
N VAL A 58 7.21 -1.61 -5.49
CA VAL A 58 6.50 -2.68 -6.20
C VAL A 58 5.91 -2.17 -7.50
N VAL A 59 5.41 -0.92 -7.52
CA VAL A 59 4.81 -0.29 -8.71
C VAL A 59 5.72 0.77 -9.34
N PHE A 60 6.63 1.34 -8.55
CA PHE A 60 7.59 2.36 -8.98
C PHE A 60 9.01 1.98 -8.53
N PRO A 61 9.70 1.11 -9.28
CA PRO A 61 11.04 0.64 -8.93
C PRO A 61 12.07 1.78 -9.00
N GLN A 62 13.17 1.67 -8.24
CA GLN A 62 14.23 2.68 -8.23
C GLN A 62 14.96 2.79 -9.58
N THR A 63 15.02 1.69 -10.32
CA THR A 63 15.62 1.62 -11.65
C THR A 63 14.71 0.81 -12.55
N GLU A 64 14.47 1.31 -13.75
CA GLU A 64 13.60 0.68 -14.73
C GLU A 64 14.31 0.63 -16.09
N THR A 65 14.24 -0.53 -16.74
CA THR A 65 14.68 -0.64 -18.14
C THR A 65 13.54 -0.13 -19.02
N LEU A 66 13.79 0.88 -19.86
CA LEU A 66 12.79 1.40 -20.79
C LEU A 66 12.83 0.65 -22.12
N PHE A 67 14.03 0.36 -22.61
CA PHE A 67 14.26 -0.38 -23.84
C PHE A 67 15.64 -1.05 -23.85
N ARG A 68 15.81 -2.04 -24.72
CA ARG A 68 17.08 -2.69 -25.05
C ARG A 68 17.36 -2.52 -26.54
N PHE A 69 18.64 -2.49 -26.90
CA PHE A 69 19.07 -2.41 -28.29
C PHE A 69 20.44 -3.06 -28.48
N VAL A 70 20.75 -3.41 -29.72
CA VAL A 70 22.05 -3.96 -30.10
C VAL A 70 22.76 -2.97 -31.02
N VAL A 71 24.04 -2.67 -30.73
CA VAL A 71 24.83 -1.75 -31.56
C VAL A 71 24.92 -2.28 -33.00
N GLY A 72 24.54 -1.44 -33.97
CA GLY A 72 24.48 -1.83 -35.38
C GLY A 72 23.12 -2.39 -35.83
N ASN A 73 22.17 -2.57 -34.92
CA ASN A 73 20.77 -2.83 -35.22
C ASN A 73 19.92 -1.60 -34.81
N PRO A 74 19.15 -0.98 -35.72
CA PRO A 74 18.27 0.14 -35.39
C PRO A 74 17.01 -0.24 -34.58
N GLU A 75 16.71 -1.53 -34.42
CA GLU A 75 15.54 -1.99 -33.67
C GLU A 75 15.69 -1.78 -32.15
N LEU A 76 14.64 -1.22 -31.56
CA LEU A 76 14.48 -1.04 -30.12
C LEU A 76 13.49 -2.08 -29.60
N GLU A 77 13.86 -2.79 -28.54
CA GLU A 77 12.96 -3.67 -27.79
C GLU A 77 12.50 -2.91 -26.54
N GLU A 78 11.29 -2.35 -26.57
CA GLU A 78 10.69 -1.68 -25.41
C GLU A 78 10.38 -2.67 -24.29
N LYS A 79 10.47 -2.21 -23.04
CA LYS A 79 10.14 -3.04 -21.90
C LYS A 79 8.63 -3.32 -21.87
N ASN A 80 8.28 -4.61 -22.00
CA ASN A 80 6.94 -5.07 -21.71
C ASN A 80 6.77 -5.34 -20.20
N VAL A 81 5.91 -4.56 -19.53
CA VAL A 81 5.61 -4.71 -18.10
C VAL A 81 4.78 -5.97 -17.84
N GLU A 82 3.99 -6.45 -18.81
CA GLU A 82 3.17 -7.67 -18.63
C GLU A 82 4.00 -8.92 -18.37
N GLU A 83 5.25 -8.94 -18.83
CA GLU A 83 6.20 -10.03 -18.56
C GLU A 83 6.59 -10.15 -17.09
N GLU A 84 6.34 -9.12 -16.28
CA GLU A 84 6.54 -9.17 -14.82
C GLU A 84 5.41 -9.95 -14.11
N GLY A 85 4.33 -10.28 -14.82
CA GLY A 85 3.18 -11.00 -14.29
C GLY A 85 2.27 -10.15 -13.41
N THR A 86 1.24 -10.79 -12.86
CA THR A 86 0.32 -10.15 -11.91
C THR A 86 0.88 -10.23 -10.49
N THR A 87 0.71 -9.14 -9.75
CA THR A 87 1.24 -8.97 -8.39
C THR A 87 0.10 -8.88 -7.39
N VAL A 88 0.26 -9.50 -6.22
CA VAL A 88 -0.64 -9.33 -5.08
C VAL A 88 0.17 -8.73 -3.94
N ILE A 89 -0.16 -7.51 -3.51
CA ILE A 89 0.36 -6.94 -2.27
C ILE A 89 -0.60 -7.35 -1.14
N PHE A 90 -0.12 -8.11 -0.16
CA PHE A 90 -0.92 -8.61 0.95
C PHE A 90 -0.52 -7.96 2.28
N GLY A 91 -1.52 -7.62 3.10
CA GLY A 91 -1.28 -7.10 4.45
C GLY A 91 -0.95 -5.60 4.50
N LEU A 92 -1.31 -4.82 3.49
CA LEU A 92 -0.96 -3.39 3.40
C LEU A 92 -1.72 -2.52 4.43
N ARG A 93 -1.09 -1.50 5.02
CA ARG A 93 -1.84 -0.53 5.84
C ARG A 93 -2.67 0.42 4.97
N PRO A 94 -3.90 0.78 5.37
CA PRO A 94 -4.75 1.71 4.60
C PRO A 94 -4.11 3.07 4.31
N CYS A 95 -3.23 3.56 5.17
CA CYS A 95 -2.48 4.79 4.91
C CYS A 95 -1.50 4.66 3.73
N ASP A 96 -0.86 3.50 3.55
CA ASP A 96 0.03 3.23 2.43
C ASP A 96 -0.76 3.01 1.13
N ALA A 97 -1.91 2.33 1.21
CA ALA A 97 -2.81 2.18 0.07
C ALA A 97 -3.31 3.53 -0.47
N ARG A 98 -3.70 4.42 0.45
CA ARG A 98 -4.08 5.79 0.09
C ARG A 98 -2.90 6.58 -0.48
N ALA A 99 -1.70 6.37 0.04
CA ALA A 99 -0.50 7.00 -0.52
C ALA A 99 -0.29 6.58 -1.99
N MET A 100 -0.46 5.30 -2.31
CA MET A 100 -0.44 4.83 -3.70
C MET A 100 -1.51 5.52 -4.56
N ALA A 101 -2.74 5.66 -4.06
CA ALA A 101 -3.82 6.35 -4.79
C ALA A 101 -3.52 7.84 -5.05
N ILE A 102 -2.76 8.50 -4.17
CA ILE A 102 -2.28 9.87 -4.39
C ILE A 102 -1.23 9.88 -5.50
N VAL A 103 -0.27 8.95 -5.46
CA VAL A 103 0.78 8.82 -6.47
C VAL A 103 0.20 8.44 -7.84
N ASP A 104 -0.86 7.64 -7.88
CA ASP A 104 -1.58 7.27 -9.12
C ASP A 104 -2.05 8.52 -9.89
N LYS A 105 -2.40 9.60 -9.19
CA LYS A 105 -2.79 10.89 -9.82
C LYS A 105 -1.61 11.58 -10.48
N LEU A 106 -0.41 11.49 -9.91
CA LEU A 106 0.80 12.08 -10.48
C LEU A 106 1.14 11.44 -11.82
N PHE A 107 1.09 10.11 -11.88
CA PHE A 107 1.41 9.34 -13.09
C PHE A 107 0.27 9.28 -14.12
N SER A 108 -0.85 9.94 -13.86
CA SER A 108 -1.98 10.09 -14.79
C SER A 108 -2.44 11.54 -14.94
N TRP A 109 -1.62 12.52 -14.52
CA TRP A 109 -2.02 13.93 -14.50
C TRP A 109 -2.10 14.54 -15.89
N ASP A 110 -0.95 14.83 -16.50
CA ASP A 110 -0.85 15.42 -17.85
C ASP A 110 -0.44 14.39 -18.90
N TYR A 111 0.16 13.28 -18.46
CA TYR A 111 0.59 12.17 -19.28
C TYR A 111 0.32 10.86 -18.54
N GLU A 112 -0.21 9.87 -19.25
CA GLU A 112 -0.39 8.53 -18.70
C GLU A 112 0.94 7.77 -18.81
N ASP A 113 1.62 7.59 -17.67
CA ASP A 113 2.86 6.82 -17.65
C ASP A 113 2.59 5.33 -17.98
N PRO A 114 3.11 4.81 -19.10
CA PRO A 114 2.75 3.48 -19.58
C PRO A 114 3.33 2.37 -18.70
N TYR A 115 4.39 2.63 -17.93
CA TYR A 115 5.05 1.63 -17.11
C TYR A 115 4.42 1.55 -15.73
N TYR A 116 4.30 2.69 -15.05
CA TYR A 116 3.70 2.78 -13.73
C TYR A 116 2.24 2.36 -13.75
N LEU A 117 1.42 2.94 -14.64
CA LEU A 117 -0.01 2.66 -14.65
C LEU A 117 -0.29 1.21 -15.05
N LYS A 118 0.51 0.63 -15.95
CA LYS A 118 0.40 -0.79 -16.30
C LYS A 118 0.75 -1.70 -15.11
N ARG A 119 1.85 -1.41 -14.40
CA ARG A 119 2.23 -2.17 -13.20
C ARG A 119 1.19 -2.03 -12.09
N ARG A 120 0.61 -0.83 -11.92
CA ARG A 120 -0.50 -0.56 -11.00
C ARG A 120 -1.78 -1.32 -11.38
N GLN A 121 -2.08 -1.44 -12.68
CA GLN A 121 -3.20 -2.24 -13.20
C GLN A 121 -3.01 -3.73 -12.91
N LEU A 122 -1.80 -4.26 -13.09
CA LEU A 122 -1.44 -5.66 -12.83
C LEU A 122 -1.28 -6.00 -11.35
N THR A 123 -1.34 -5.00 -10.47
CA THR A 123 -1.24 -5.17 -9.02
C THR A 123 -2.61 -5.15 -8.36
N THR A 124 -2.91 -6.20 -7.58
CA THR A 124 -4.05 -6.27 -6.66
C THR A 124 -3.58 -5.99 -5.23
N VAL A 125 -4.27 -5.11 -4.51
CA VAL A 125 -3.85 -4.62 -3.19
C VAL A 125 -4.83 -5.09 -2.11
N VAL A 126 -4.34 -5.94 -1.21
CA VAL A 126 -5.06 -6.45 -0.03
C VAL A 126 -4.56 -5.72 1.21
N GLY A 127 -5.43 -4.89 1.77
CA GLY A 127 -5.14 -4.10 2.96
C GLY A 127 -5.61 -4.78 4.25
N MET A 128 -5.00 -4.40 5.37
CA MET A 128 -5.41 -4.77 6.71
C MET A 128 -5.81 -3.54 7.51
N ALA A 129 -7.08 -3.50 7.90
CA ALA A 129 -7.61 -2.47 8.77
C ALA A 129 -6.77 -2.33 10.04
N CYS A 130 -6.52 -1.09 10.43
CA CYS A 130 -5.76 -0.74 11.61
C CYS A 130 -6.72 -0.71 12.81
N VAL A 131 -7.05 -1.88 13.37
CA VAL A 131 -7.95 -2.01 14.52
C VAL A 131 -7.39 -1.33 15.78
N GLU A 132 -6.07 -1.43 15.95
CA GLU A 132 -5.30 -0.72 16.97
C GLU A 132 -4.25 0.16 16.27
N PRO A 133 -4.35 1.50 16.37
CA PRO A 133 -3.30 2.39 15.89
C PRO A 133 -1.96 2.06 16.55
N PRO A 134 -0.91 1.73 15.77
CA PRO A 134 0.33 1.19 16.32
C PRO A 134 1.19 2.22 17.06
N SER A 135 0.85 3.51 16.96
CA SER A 135 1.64 4.58 17.55
C SER A 135 0.75 5.73 18.01
N MET A 136 1.14 6.36 19.13
CA MET A 136 0.58 7.65 19.55
C MET A 136 0.78 8.78 18.53
N ASN A 137 1.70 8.59 17.58
CA ASN A 137 1.98 9.53 16.50
C ASN A 137 1.12 9.30 15.25
N CYS A 138 0.20 8.32 15.22
CA CYS A 138 -0.71 8.17 14.09
C CYS A 138 -1.59 9.42 13.92
N PHE A 139 -1.74 9.92 12.69
CA PHE A 139 -2.54 11.11 12.35
C PHE A 139 -3.32 10.97 11.04
N CYS A 140 -3.54 9.74 10.54
CA CYS A 140 -4.13 9.52 9.21
C CYS A 140 -5.49 10.22 9.01
N THR A 141 -6.29 10.36 10.08
CA THR A 141 -7.56 11.09 10.08
C THR A 141 -7.43 12.59 9.82
N SER A 142 -6.27 13.20 10.12
CA SER A 142 -6.01 14.63 9.88
C SER A 142 -5.75 14.95 8.42
N VAL A 143 -5.38 13.94 7.61
CA VAL A 143 -5.00 14.11 6.20
C VAL A 143 -6.01 13.46 5.25
N GLY A 144 -7.25 13.23 5.71
CA GLY A 144 -8.33 12.63 4.93
C GLY A 144 -8.24 11.11 4.77
N GLY A 145 -7.41 10.43 5.58
CA GLY A 145 -7.36 8.97 5.66
C GLY A 145 -8.25 8.40 6.77
N SER A 146 -8.28 7.07 6.87
CA SER A 146 -8.97 6.33 7.93
C SER A 146 -8.15 5.09 8.29
N PRO A 147 -8.17 4.62 9.56
CA PRO A 147 -7.62 3.32 9.93
C PRO A 147 -8.27 2.15 9.17
N PHE A 148 -9.48 2.34 8.63
CA PHE A 148 -10.22 1.38 7.79
C PHE A 148 -10.42 1.95 6.37
N GLY A 149 -9.54 2.86 5.93
CA GLY A 149 -9.61 3.51 4.62
C GLY A 149 -9.63 2.48 3.49
N LYS A 150 -10.48 2.72 2.49
CA LYS A 150 -10.70 1.83 1.35
C LYS A 150 -10.02 2.33 0.06
N GLU A 151 -9.65 3.61 0.03
CA GLU A 151 -9.01 4.25 -1.13
C GLU A 151 -7.68 3.55 -1.46
N GLY A 152 -7.55 3.10 -2.72
CA GLY A 152 -6.36 2.39 -3.21
C GLY A 152 -6.31 0.89 -2.93
N LEU A 153 -7.30 0.32 -2.23
CA LEU A 153 -7.41 -1.11 -1.92
C LEU A 153 -8.40 -1.84 -2.84
N ASP A 154 -8.11 -3.12 -3.11
CA ASP A 154 -9.01 -4.04 -3.79
C ASP A 154 -9.73 -4.97 -2.80
N LEU A 155 -9.06 -5.34 -1.71
CA LEU A 155 -9.62 -6.05 -0.56
C LEU A 155 -9.24 -5.35 0.75
N LEU A 156 -10.14 -5.36 1.73
CA LEU A 156 -9.86 -4.95 3.10
C LEU A 156 -10.13 -6.10 4.07
N LEU A 157 -9.11 -6.46 4.83
CA LEU A 157 -9.16 -7.44 5.91
C LEU A 157 -9.34 -6.70 7.24
N THR A 158 -10.33 -7.09 8.03
CA THR A 158 -10.49 -6.63 9.42
C THR A 158 -10.24 -7.78 10.37
N ASP A 159 -9.30 -7.62 11.31
CA ASP A 159 -9.03 -8.64 12.32
C ASP A 159 -10.18 -8.71 13.34
N MET A 160 -10.90 -9.83 13.36
CA MET A 160 -12.05 -10.09 14.23
C MET A 160 -11.69 -10.99 15.43
N GLY A 161 -10.39 -11.21 15.69
CA GLY A 161 -9.91 -12.14 16.72
C GLY A 161 -9.40 -13.44 16.10
N ASP A 162 -10.28 -14.42 15.90
CA ASP A 162 -9.88 -15.75 15.38
C ASP A 162 -9.89 -15.83 13.84
N TYR A 163 -10.39 -14.80 13.17
CA TYR A 163 -10.52 -14.73 11.71
C TYR A 163 -10.43 -13.28 11.22
N PHE A 164 -10.26 -13.12 9.91
CA PHE A 164 -10.41 -11.86 9.21
C PHE A 164 -11.78 -11.77 8.54
N ALA A 165 -12.49 -10.66 8.75
CA ALA A 165 -13.58 -10.26 7.87
C ALA A 165 -12.99 -9.67 6.59
N VAL A 166 -13.38 -10.20 5.43
CA VAL A 166 -12.80 -9.91 4.11
C VAL A 166 -13.85 -9.20 3.26
N GLN A 167 -13.60 -7.92 3.00
CA GLN A 167 -14.46 -7.07 2.17
C GLN A 167 -13.80 -6.82 0.82
N ALA A 168 -14.43 -7.30 -0.27
CA ALA A 168 -14.10 -6.88 -1.63
C ALA A 168 -14.53 -5.42 -1.87
N LEU A 169 -13.68 -4.66 -2.53
CA LEU A 169 -13.86 -3.24 -2.81
C LEU A 169 -13.90 -2.94 -4.31
N THR A 170 -13.29 -3.80 -5.12
CA THR A 170 -13.19 -3.67 -6.58
C THR A 170 -13.40 -5.02 -7.25
N GLU A 171 -13.57 -5.02 -8.58
CA GLU A 171 -13.62 -6.25 -9.37
C GLU A 171 -12.34 -7.10 -9.25
N LYS A 172 -11.16 -6.49 -9.07
CA LYS A 172 -9.92 -7.25 -8.80
C LYS A 172 -10.01 -7.96 -7.46
N GLY A 173 -10.59 -7.31 -6.46
CA GLY A 173 -10.82 -7.90 -5.15
C GLY A 173 -11.79 -9.07 -5.19
N GLU A 174 -12.88 -8.95 -5.94
CA GLU A 174 -13.84 -10.04 -6.17
C GLU A 174 -13.17 -11.25 -6.85
N LYS A 175 -12.41 -11.03 -7.93
CA LYS A 175 -11.62 -12.09 -8.59
C LYS A 175 -10.61 -12.76 -7.65
N LEU A 176 -10.01 -11.97 -6.74
CA LEU A 176 -9.07 -12.51 -5.76
C LEU A 176 -9.81 -13.32 -4.67
N GLN A 177 -11.02 -12.92 -4.27
CA GLN A 177 -11.87 -13.73 -3.39
C GLN A 177 -12.29 -15.05 -4.05
N GLU A 178 -12.66 -15.03 -5.34
CA GLU A 178 -12.95 -16.25 -6.10
C GLU A 178 -11.75 -17.20 -6.12
N THR A 179 -10.56 -16.64 -6.32
CA THR A 179 -9.29 -17.39 -6.27
C THR A 179 -9.07 -18.04 -4.90
N LEU A 180 -9.51 -17.37 -3.82
CA LEU A 180 -9.40 -17.84 -2.45
C LEU A 180 -10.64 -18.60 -1.94
N SER A 181 -11.60 -18.91 -2.81
CA SER A 181 -12.91 -19.43 -2.40
C SER A 181 -12.86 -20.71 -1.55
N SER A 182 -11.85 -21.56 -1.74
CA SER A 182 -11.61 -22.76 -0.92
C SER A 182 -11.22 -22.46 0.54
N HIS A 183 -10.73 -21.25 0.81
CA HIS A 183 -10.27 -20.80 2.12
C HIS A 183 -11.22 -19.80 2.78
N LEU A 184 -12.22 -19.32 2.03
CA LEU A 184 -13.20 -18.33 2.49
C LEU A 184 -14.54 -18.99 2.83
N GLU A 185 -15.13 -18.54 3.94
CA GLU A 185 -16.47 -18.91 4.39
C GLU A 185 -17.40 -17.70 4.31
N GLU A 186 -18.71 -17.91 4.38
CA GLU A 186 -19.62 -16.79 4.62
C GLU A 186 -19.35 -16.17 5.99
N ALA A 187 -19.26 -14.85 6.05
CA ALA A 187 -19.15 -14.17 7.34
C ALA A 187 -20.49 -14.22 8.09
N PRO A 188 -20.46 -14.25 9.43
CA PRO A 188 -21.63 -13.97 10.26
C PRO A 188 -22.37 -12.69 9.83
N ALA A 189 -23.71 -12.72 9.85
CA ALA A 189 -24.54 -11.60 9.39
C ALA A 189 -24.26 -10.27 10.14
N ASP A 190 -23.86 -10.35 11.41
CA ASP A 190 -23.60 -9.17 12.24
C ASP A 190 -22.19 -8.58 12.04
N ASP A 191 -21.30 -9.23 11.28
CA ASP A 191 -19.91 -8.80 11.16
C ASP A 191 -19.76 -7.47 10.44
N GLU A 192 -20.63 -7.16 9.47
CA GLU A 192 -20.65 -5.83 8.83
C GLU A 192 -20.80 -4.72 9.86
N LYS A 193 -21.76 -4.88 10.78
CA LYS A 193 -22.01 -3.92 11.86
C LYS A 193 -20.85 -3.85 12.84
N LYS A 194 -20.26 -5.00 13.21
CA LYS A 194 -19.09 -5.02 14.10
C LYS A 194 -17.89 -4.32 13.47
N VAL A 195 -17.65 -4.50 12.17
CA VAL A 195 -16.58 -3.81 11.43
C VAL A 195 -16.78 -2.29 11.51
N GLU A 196 -18.01 -1.78 11.35
CA GLU A 196 -18.32 -0.35 11.50
C GLU A 196 -18.06 0.16 12.93
N GLU A 197 -18.47 -0.59 13.94
CA GLU A 197 -18.21 -0.26 15.35
C GLU A 197 -16.71 -0.24 15.66
N MET A 198 -15.94 -1.19 15.11
CA MET A 198 -14.49 -1.26 15.24
C MET A 198 -13.78 -0.11 14.52
N GLU A 199 -14.26 0.30 13.35
CA GLU A 199 -13.74 1.49 12.65
C GLU A 199 -13.93 2.74 13.51
N ALA A 200 -15.13 2.95 14.05
CA ALA A 200 -15.41 4.09 14.92
C ALA A 200 -14.54 4.08 16.19
N ALA A 201 -14.38 2.91 16.81
CA ALA A 201 -13.52 2.74 17.98
C ALA A 201 -12.05 3.02 17.64
N SER A 202 -11.52 2.50 16.54
CA SER A 202 -10.14 2.74 16.10
C SER A 202 -9.88 4.22 15.80
N LYS A 203 -10.80 4.89 15.09
CA LYS A 203 -10.73 6.35 14.88
C LYS A 203 -10.66 7.10 16.21
N GLY A 204 -11.46 6.71 17.20
CA GLY A 204 -11.46 7.30 18.53
C GLY A 204 -10.15 7.14 19.32
N LYS A 205 -9.32 6.15 18.98
CA LYS A 205 -7.99 5.93 19.59
C LYS A 205 -6.91 6.84 19.02
N ILE A 206 -7.09 7.38 17.81
CA ILE A 206 -6.16 8.33 17.20
C ILE A 206 -6.31 9.69 17.89
N LYS A 207 -5.30 10.10 18.67
CA LYS A 207 -5.33 11.34 19.46
C LYS A 207 -4.60 12.51 18.81
N ARG A 208 -3.61 12.25 17.98
CA ARG A 208 -2.84 13.32 17.32
C ARG A 208 -3.68 13.93 16.20
N SER A 209 -3.75 15.27 16.20
CA SER A 209 -4.43 16.04 15.17
C SER A 209 -3.44 17.03 14.55
N ILE A 210 -3.49 17.17 13.23
CA ILE A 210 -2.71 18.14 12.46
C ILE A 210 -3.69 19.04 11.73
N ASP A 211 -3.57 20.36 11.93
CA ASP A 211 -4.31 21.33 11.12
C ASP A 211 -3.65 21.45 9.74
N THR A 212 -4.38 21.03 8.72
CA THR A 212 -3.93 21.08 7.32
C THR A 212 -4.40 22.33 6.58
N GLN A 213 -5.19 23.19 7.24
CA GLN A 213 -5.76 24.37 6.62
C GLN A 213 -4.68 25.40 6.26
N GLY A 214 -4.69 25.86 5.02
CA GLY A 214 -3.79 26.90 4.55
C GLY A 214 -2.36 26.43 4.27
N ILE A 215 -2.08 25.11 4.32
CA ILE A 215 -0.74 24.58 4.03
C ILE A 215 -0.32 24.91 2.59
N PRO A 216 -1.11 24.61 1.54
CA PRO A 216 -0.70 24.85 0.15
C PRO A 216 -0.32 26.30 -0.14
N GLU A 217 -1.01 27.27 0.47
CA GLU A 217 -0.79 28.70 0.27
C GLU A 217 0.44 29.21 1.03
N LYS A 218 0.72 28.65 2.22
CA LYS A 218 1.85 29.07 3.05
C LYS A 218 3.17 28.42 2.62
N LEU A 219 3.12 27.19 2.11
CA LEU A 219 4.31 26.37 1.84
C LEU A 219 5.35 27.07 0.94
N PRO A 220 4.97 27.75 -0.17
CA PRO A 220 5.93 28.46 -1.01
C PRO A 220 6.74 29.54 -0.27
N GLY A 221 6.12 30.20 0.72
CA GLY A 221 6.78 31.24 1.52
C GLY A 221 7.66 30.72 2.64
N LEU A 222 7.72 29.40 2.87
CA LEU A 222 8.48 28.79 3.95
C LEU A 222 9.88 28.33 3.52
N TRP A 223 10.25 28.49 2.25
CA TRP A 223 11.57 28.06 1.76
C TRP A 223 12.72 28.79 2.46
N ASP A 224 12.55 30.07 2.77
CA ASP A 224 13.54 30.88 3.47
C ASP A 224 13.47 30.77 5.00
N ASN A 225 12.59 29.90 5.53
CA ASN A 225 12.42 29.75 6.97
C ASN A 225 13.67 29.15 7.63
N GLU A 226 14.10 29.74 8.75
CA GLU A 226 15.29 29.30 9.49
C GLU A 226 15.21 27.83 9.95
N LEU A 227 14.01 27.33 10.26
CA LEU A 227 13.81 25.92 10.59
C LEU A 227 14.10 25.03 9.38
N TRP A 228 13.61 25.41 8.19
CA TRP A 228 13.85 24.66 6.97
C TRP A 228 15.34 24.64 6.63
N LYS A 229 16.01 25.79 6.64
CA LYS A 229 17.47 25.90 6.42
C LYS A 229 18.25 24.98 7.37
N LYS A 230 17.87 24.93 8.65
CA LYS A 230 18.51 24.07 9.64
C LYS A 230 18.31 22.58 9.35
N ILE A 231 17.11 22.17 8.95
CA ILE A 231 16.78 20.76 8.66
C ILE A 231 17.40 20.32 7.33
N SER A 232 17.37 21.17 6.31
CA SER A 232 17.87 20.85 4.97
C SER A 232 19.40 20.93 4.85
N ALA A 233 20.10 21.58 5.80
CA ALA A 233 21.56 21.70 5.79
C ALA A 233 22.32 20.36 5.77
N SER A 234 21.73 19.28 6.31
CA SER A 234 22.33 17.93 6.26
C SER A 234 21.94 17.13 5.02
N CYS A 235 21.15 17.69 4.10
CA CYS A 235 20.70 17.02 2.91
C CYS A 235 21.86 16.82 1.92
N LEU A 236 22.05 15.60 1.45
CA LEU A 236 23.06 15.24 0.46
C LEU A 236 22.53 15.27 -0.98
N GLY A 237 21.24 15.56 -1.18
CA GLY A 237 20.60 15.48 -2.50
C GLY A 237 20.47 14.06 -3.06
N CYS A 238 20.54 13.02 -2.21
CA CYS A 238 20.58 11.62 -2.65
C CYS A 238 19.22 11.02 -3.05
N GLY A 239 18.11 11.75 -2.88
CA GLY A 239 16.77 11.28 -3.26
C GLY A 239 16.15 10.21 -2.35
N ILE A 240 16.81 9.78 -1.26
CA ILE A 240 16.29 8.73 -0.38
C ILE A 240 14.96 9.10 0.27
N CYS A 241 14.74 10.38 0.57
CA CYS A 241 13.48 10.87 1.11
C CYS A 241 12.33 10.70 0.10
N VAL A 242 12.60 10.84 -1.20
CA VAL A 242 11.61 10.56 -2.24
C VAL A 242 11.34 9.08 -2.29
N ALA A 243 12.35 8.22 -2.23
CA ALA A 243 12.17 6.77 -2.27
C ALA A 243 11.39 6.21 -1.06
N LEU A 244 11.71 6.67 0.16
CA LEU A 244 11.09 6.21 1.41
C LEU A 244 9.77 6.91 1.74
N CYS A 245 9.46 8.04 1.10
CA CYS A 245 8.16 8.68 1.26
C CYS A 245 7.08 7.92 0.46
N PRO A 246 6.00 7.44 1.10
CA PRO A 246 4.91 6.74 0.42
C PRO A 246 4.25 7.57 -0.69
N VAL A 247 4.22 8.91 -0.52
CA VAL A 247 3.65 9.87 -1.48
C VAL A 247 4.70 10.67 -2.24
N GLY A 248 5.98 10.31 -2.11
CA GLY A 248 7.14 11.16 -2.44
C GLY A 248 6.91 12.09 -3.64
N ALA A 249 7.01 13.40 -3.40
CA ALA A 249 6.98 14.40 -4.45
C ALA A 249 8.26 14.25 -5.28
N LEU A 250 8.11 13.90 -6.56
CA LEU A 250 9.09 14.31 -7.56
C LEU A 250 9.01 15.85 -7.58
N SER A 251 10.10 16.53 -7.27
CA SER A 251 10.19 17.96 -7.54
C SER A 251 10.09 18.11 -9.07
N ILE A 252 8.90 18.49 -9.54
CA ILE A 252 8.73 19.01 -10.88
C ILE A 252 9.11 20.49 -10.74
N ASP A 253 10.39 20.77 -10.96
CA ASP A 253 10.84 22.10 -11.35
C ASP A 253 10.38 22.37 -12.79
#